data_AF-A0A2V1P356-F1
#
_entry.id   AF-A0A2V1P356-F1
#
_cell.length_a   1.000
_cell.length_b   1.000
_cell.length_c   1.000
_cell.angle_alpha   90.00
_cell.angle_beta   90.00
_cell.angle_gamma   90.00
#
_symmetry.space_group_name_H-M   'P 1'
#
loop_
_entity.id
_entity.type
_entity.pdbx_description
1 polymer ?
#
loop_
_entity_poly.entity_id
_entity_poly.type
_entity_poly.pdbx_seq_one_letter_code
_entity_poly.pdbx_strand_id
1 'polypeptide(L)'
;MEDTRDRSEEDRRKKRRHDPFGMFTDFGALIPDIGFGSDFSALDTPFGAGFGPLSPPAPAGPTSQAPPAAPGRPTSPSAGSAGGTARTEGGAGRPRATGERKESSLGRAALDVALSEESRGVREEPPGSNDGPRVRMYQRGNGGHYWCAHFVSWCVNEAGDSPFGHTGSVSAIRRWGQNNGHYIPASRAHPMPGDIFTKQRMDEQGRVVGGHTGFVISYDEGARRMRTVEGNSGDRVRITSQRLSQIDGVVRL
;
A
#
# COMPACT_ATOMS: atom_id res chain seq x y z
N MET A 1 -57.97 -14.19 -44.21
CA MET A 1 -57.39 -12.90 -44.63
C MET A 1 -56.21 -12.67 -43.73
N GLU A 2 -55.04 -12.66 -44.35
CA GLU A 2 -53.68 -12.58 -43.79
C GLU A 2 -53.50 -11.47 -42.73
N ASP A 3 -52.70 -11.75 -41.70
CA ASP A 3 -51.31 -11.27 -41.55
C ASP A 3 -51.21 -9.75 -41.40
N THR A 4 -50.76 -9.30 -40.23
CA THR A 4 -49.72 -8.28 -40.08
C THR A 4 -49.61 -7.84 -38.62
N ARG A 5 -48.36 -7.89 -38.13
CA ARG A 5 -47.74 -7.09 -37.06
C ARG A 5 -47.14 -7.93 -35.92
N ASP A 6 -46.20 -8.79 -36.28
CA ASP A 6 -45.14 -9.25 -35.37
C ASP A 6 -43.76 -8.78 -35.89
N ARG A 7 -43.56 -7.46 -35.94
CA ARG A 7 -42.29 -6.84 -36.39
C ARG A 7 -41.86 -5.65 -35.54
N SER A 8 -42.38 -5.52 -34.33
CA SER A 8 -42.08 -4.36 -33.46
C SER A 8 -41.26 -4.71 -32.21
N GLU A 9 -41.05 -6.00 -31.93
CA GLU A 9 -40.30 -6.43 -30.73
C GLU A 9 -38.83 -6.76 -30.99
N GLU A 10 -38.46 -7.11 -32.22
CA GLU A 10 -37.06 -7.41 -32.56
C GLU A 10 -36.19 -6.14 -32.70
N ASP A 11 -36.79 -5.00 -33.02
CA ASP A 11 -36.10 -3.69 -33.06
C ASP A 11 -35.80 -3.13 -31.66
N ARG A 12 -36.44 -3.65 -30.60
CA ARG A 12 -36.12 -3.29 -29.20
C ARG A 12 -34.77 -3.84 -28.74
N ARG A 13 -34.16 -4.80 -29.46
CA ARG A 13 -32.94 -5.48 -29.01
C ARG A 13 -31.64 -4.89 -29.60
N LYS A 14 -31.71 -4.03 -30.61
CA LYS A 14 -30.51 -3.44 -31.27
C LYS A 14 -30.16 -2.00 -30.88
N LYS A 15 -30.98 -1.31 -30.07
CA LYS A 15 -30.74 0.10 -29.70
C LYS A 15 -30.18 0.35 -28.29
N ARG A 16 -29.73 -0.70 -27.58
CA ARG A 16 -29.05 -0.58 -26.27
C ARG A 16 -27.56 -0.87 -26.40
N ARG A 17 -26.82 -0.04 -27.13
CA ARG A 17 -25.36 0.13 -27.01
C ARG A 17 -24.98 1.58 -27.35
N HIS A 18 -24.15 2.17 -26.49
CA HIS A 18 -23.69 3.58 -26.41
C HIS A 18 -24.77 4.58 -25.94
N ASP A 19 -24.60 5.31 -24.85
CA ASP A 19 -23.49 6.24 -24.56
C ASP A 19 -23.18 6.35 -23.03
N PRO A 20 -21.93 6.68 -22.61
CA PRO A 20 -21.56 7.00 -21.23
C PRO A 20 -21.59 8.52 -20.95
N PHE A 21 -21.88 8.91 -19.70
CA PHE A 21 -21.97 10.28 -19.14
C PHE A 21 -23.33 11.01 -19.21
N GLY A 22 -23.76 11.53 -18.05
CA GLY A 22 -24.99 12.32 -17.80
C GLY A 22 -25.73 11.81 -16.56
N MET A 23 -25.38 12.24 -15.34
CA MET A 23 -25.84 13.46 -14.64
C MET A 23 -27.33 13.39 -14.26
N PHE A 24 -27.65 13.53 -12.95
CA PHE A 24 -28.91 13.96 -12.28
C PHE A 24 -28.76 13.56 -10.80
N THR A 25 -29.12 14.31 -9.74
CA THR A 25 -30.02 15.45 -9.50
C THR A 25 -29.69 15.89 -8.06
N ASP A 26 -29.39 17.14 -7.72
CA ASP A 26 -30.31 18.27 -7.43
C ASP A 26 -31.60 17.89 -6.65
N PHE A 27 -31.74 18.44 -5.45
CA PHE A 27 -32.96 18.40 -4.64
C PHE A 27 -33.15 19.80 -4.04
N GLY A 28 -34.05 20.57 -4.64
CA GLY A 28 -34.51 21.86 -4.15
C GLY A 28 -35.98 21.82 -3.73
N ALA A 29 -36.30 22.49 -2.62
CA ALA A 29 -37.59 23.12 -2.29
C ALA A 29 -37.39 23.98 -1.00
N LEU A 30 -37.45 25.32 -1.07
CA LEU A 30 -38.62 26.23 -0.79
C LEU A 30 -38.90 26.38 0.74
N ILE A 31 -39.02 27.53 1.46
CA ILE A 31 -39.21 29.02 1.31
C ILE A 31 -38.99 29.64 2.75
N PRO A 32 -39.17 30.95 3.11
CA PRO A 32 -39.14 32.23 2.39
C PRO A 32 -38.24 33.35 2.99
N ASP A 33 -38.18 34.44 2.21
CA ASP A 33 -37.62 35.77 2.42
C ASP A 33 -37.98 36.50 3.74
N ILE A 34 -36.99 37.21 4.29
CA ILE A 34 -37.17 38.49 4.98
C ILE A 34 -36.09 39.44 4.48
N GLY A 35 -36.49 40.51 3.81
CA GLY A 35 -35.64 41.60 3.36
C GLY A 35 -35.58 42.76 4.36
N PHE A 36 -34.40 43.37 4.44
CA PHE A 36 -34.08 44.76 4.79
C PHE A 36 -32.54 44.82 4.70
N GLY A 37 -31.85 45.67 3.95
CA GLY A 37 -32.13 47.03 3.51
C GLY A 37 -30.84 47.83 3.78
N SER A 38 -30.32 48.45 2.72
CA SER A 38 -29.50 49.67 2.75
C SER A 38 -28.00 49.60 3.09
N ASP A 39 -27.21 49.81 2.03
CA ASP A 39 -26.27 50.92 1.86
C ASP A 39 -25.20 51.18 2.93
N PHE A 40 -23.93 51.00 2.56
CA PHE A 40 -22.94 52.07 2.76
C PHE A 40 -21.84 52.03 1.70
N SER A 41 -21.60 53.21 1.13
CA SER A 41 -20.70 53.48 0.02
C SER A 41 -19.21 53.28 0.35
N ALA A 42 -18.50 52.85 -0.69
CA ALA A 42 -17.15 53.22 -1.12
C ALA A 42 -16.24 54.00 -0.16
N LEU A 43 -15.00 53.50 -0.01
CA LEU A 43 -13.81 54.32 -0.21
C LEU A 43 -12.71 53.50 -0.90
N ASP A 44 -12.29 54.05 -2.03
CA ASP A 44 -11.14 53.73 -2.86
C ASP A 44 -9.86 54.32 -2.26
N THR A 45 -8.72 53.60 -2.34
CA THR A 45 -7.40 54.11 -2.76
C THR A 45 -6.34 52.98 -2.62
N PRO A 46 -5.48 52.75 -3.63
CA PRO A 46 -4.49 51.68 -3.65
C PRO A 46 -3.09 52.14 -3.17
N PHE A 47 -2.33 51.26 -2.51
CA PHE A 47 -0.89 51.44 -2.35
C PHE A 47 -0.17 50.10 -2.13
N GLY A 48 0.96 49.91 -2.82
CA GLY A 48 2.03 49.01 -2.36
C GLY A 48 2.28 47.76 -3.20
N ALA A 49 2.81 47.94 -4.40
CA ALA A 49 3.50 46.87 -5.12
C ALA A 49 4.84 46.51 -4.44
N GLY A 50 5.08 45.20 -4.29
CA GLY A 50 6.35 44.56 -4.62
C GLY A 50 7.54 44.72 -3.67
N PHE A 51 7.68 43.80 -2.71
CA PHE A 51 8.99 43.28 -2.29
C PHE A 51 8.84 41.80 -1.94
N GLY A 52 9.27 40.91 -2.85
CA GLY A 52 9.44 39.49 -2.56
C GLY A 52 10.77 39.24 -1.84
N PRO A 53 10.86 38.26 -0.92
CA PRO A 53 12.14 37.91 -0.34
C PRO A 53 12.98 37.09 -1.34
N LEU A 54 14.22 37.56 -1.55
CA LEU A 54 15.28 36.88 -2.28
C LEU A 54 15.65 35.55 -1.58
N SER A 55 15.65 34.46 -2.34
CA SER A 55 16.25 33.18 -1.96
C SER A 55 17.75 33.31 -1.69
N PRO A 56 18.30 32.69 -0.64
CA PRO A 56 19.76 32.53 -0.51
C PRO A 56 20.28 31.39 -1.41
N PRO A 57 21.52 31.48 -1.94
CA PRO A 57 22.13 30.42 -2.74
C PRO A 57 22.55 29.21 -1.89
N ALA A 58 22.46 28.02 -2.48
CA ALA A 58 22.88 26.74 -1.90
C ALA A 58 24.40 26.68 -1.65
N PRO A 59 24.87 26.10 -0.52
CA PRO A 59 26.28 25.80 -0.35
C PRO A 59 26.68 24.54 -1.13
N ALA A 60 27.79 24.65 -1.86
CA ALA A 60 28.52 23.55 -2.47
C ALA A 60 28.95 22.51 -1.41
N GLY A 61 28.81 21.23 -1.73
CA GLY A 61 29.08 20.12 -0.79
C GLY A 61 30.56 19.81 -0.59
N PRO A 62 30.87 18.71 0.13
CA PRO A 62 32.12 17.98 -0.09
C PRO A 62 31.87 16.55 -0.58
N THR A 63 32.49 16.29 -1.73
CA THR A 63 33.22 15.09 -2.17
C THR A 63 33.12 13.77 -1.37
N SER A 64 32.80 12.74 -2.15
CA SER A 64 32.99 11.30 -1.95
C SER A 64 34.26 10.90 -1.17
N GLN A 65 34.10 10.00 -0.20
CA GLN A 65 35.17 9.11 0.23
C GLN A 65 34.59 7.71 0.53
N ALA A 66 35.02 6.73 -0.26
CA ALA A 66 34.71 5.31 -0.07
C ALA A 66 35.59 4.72 1.06
N PRO A 67 35.10 3.74 1.84
CA PRO A 67 35.92 3.06 2.84
C PRO A 67 36.96 2.12 2.18
N PRO A 68 38.15 1.95 2.78
CA PRO A 68 39.21 1.09 2.25
C PRO A 68 38.89 -0.40 2.41
N ALA A 69 39.34 -1.18 1.43
CA ALA A 69 39.34 -2.64 1.43
C ALA A 69 40.30 -3.21 2.49
N ALA A 70 39.85 -4.24 3.21
CA ALA A 70 40.69 -5.05 4.11
C ALA A 70 41.14 -6.37 3.43
N PRO A 71 42.33 -6.89 3.74
CA PRO A 71 43.06 -7.87 2.94
C PRO A 71 42.65 -9.33 3.18
N GLY A 72 42.99 -10.18 2.21
CA GLY A 72 42.58 -11.58 2.13
C GLY A 72 43.36 -12.60 2.98
N ARG A 73 42.65 -13.72 3.20
CA ARG A 73 43.02 -15.16 3.30
C ARG A 73 44.24 -15.62 4.13
N PRO A 74 44.10 -16.79 4.77
CA PRO A 74 44.92 -17.93 4.32
C PRO A 74 44.14 -19.24 4.06
N THR A 75 44.78 -20.07 3.24
CA THR A 75 44.40 -21.38 2.68
C THR A 75 44.68 -22.60 3.59
N SER A 76 43.76 -23.58 3.57
CA SER A 76 43.94 -25.06 3.50
C SER A 76 44.68 -25.81 4.65
N PRO A 77 44.51 -27.15 4.87
CA PRO A 77 44.21 -28.20 3.86
C PRO A 77 43.17 -29.30 4.22
N SER A 78 42.94 -30.12 3.18
CA SER A 78 42.17 -31.37 3.04
C SER A 78 42.63 -32.54 3.93
N ALA A 79 41.72 -33.43 4.35
CA ALA A 79 41.74 -34.88 4.03
C ALA A 79 40.70 -35.69 4.85
N GLY A 80 40.06 -36.68 4.23
CA GLY A 80 39.35 -37.76 4.94
C GLY A 80 38.16 -38.38 4.20
N SER A 81 38.43 -39.35 3.33
CA SER A 81 37.44 -40.24 2.70
C SER A 81 37.41 -41.59 3.41
N ALA A 82 36.21 -42.08 3.74
CA ALA A 82 35.78 -43.49 3.84
C ALA A 82 34.26 -43.45 4.10
N GLY A 83 33.37 -44.05 3.31
CA GLY A 83 33.32 -45.46 2.94
C GLY A 83 32.26 -46.14 3.83
N GLY A 84 31.06 -46.39 3.32
CA GLY A 84 30.00 -47.06 4.09
C GLY A 84 28.68 -47.22 3.33
N THR A 85 28.53 -48.37 2.68
CA THR A 85 27.32 -48.86 2.01
C THR A 85 26.19 -49.19 2.99
N ALA A 86 24.94 -48.84 2.66
CA ALA A 86 23.77 -49.71 2.87
C ALA A 86 22.53 -49.15 2.17
N ARG A 87 21.91 -49.98 1.32
CA ARG A 87 20.55 -49.82 0.84
C ARG A 87 19.58 -50.30 1.92
N THR A 88 18.48 -49.59 2.12
CA THR A 88 17.18 -50.19 2.45
C THR A 88 16.06 -49.28 1.94
N GLU A 89 15.19 -49.88 1.14
CA GLU A 89 13.92 -49.34 0.69
C GLU A 89 12.98 -49.09 1.88
N GLY A 90 12.12 -48.10 1.76
CA GLY A 90 11.07 -47.83 2.75
C GLY A 90 10.37 -46.53 2.41
N GLY A 91 9.31 -46.62 1.62
CA GLY A 91 8.41 -45.51 1.35
C GLY A 91 7.84 -44.95 2.64
N ALA A 92 8.32 -43.77 3.02
CA ALA A 92 7.62 -42.87 3.92
C ALA A 92 7.41 -41.59 3.11
N GLY A 93 6.14 -41.31 2.79
CA GLY A 93 5.76 -40.06 2.17
C GLY A 93 6.41 -38.92 2.93
N ARG A 94 7.25 -38.16 2.22
CA ARG A 94 7.83 -36.91 2.70
C ARG A 94 6.66 -36.12 3.31
N PRO A 95 6.70 -35.72 4.59
CA PRO A 95 5.61 -34.93 5.14
C PRO A 95 5.51 -33.69 4.27
N ARG A 96 4.38 -33.56 3.57
CA ARG A 96 4.00 -32.31 2.93
C ARG A 96 4.04 -31.29 4.04
N ALA A 97 4.96 -30.34 3.96
CA ALA A 97 4.99 -29.20 4.85
C ALA A 97 3.64 -28.49 4.70
N THR A 98 2.68 -28.85 5.54
CA THR A 98 1.59 -27.97 5.92
C THR A 98 2.28 -26.85 6.67
N GLY A 99 2.72 -25.83 5.95
CA GLY A 99 3.28 -24.63 6.57
C GLY A 99 2.35 -24.23 7.70
N GLU A 100 2.85 -24.33 8.93
CA GLU A 100 2.02 -24.16 10.11
C GLU A 100 1.30 -22.81 10.03
N ARG A 101 0.01 -22.83 10.31
CA ARG A 101 -0.83 -21.64 10.48
C ARG A 101 -0.41 -20.94 11.77
N LYS A 102 0.78 -20.39 11.80
CA LYS A 102 1.33 -19.70 12.97
C LYS A 102 1.43 -18.21 12.67
N GLU A 103 0.90 -17.41 13.58
CA GLU A 103 1.04 -15.96 13.53
C GLU A 103 2.51 -15.57 13.75
N SER A 104 2.92 -14.49 13.10
CA SER A 104 4.23 -13.89 13.29
C SER A 104 4.24 -13.05 14.56
N SER A 105 5.19 -13.25 15.48
CA SER A 105 5.37 -12.35 16.62
C SER A 105 5.78 -10.94 16.18
N LEU A 106 6.71 -10.83 15.22
CA LEU A 106 7.15 -9.54 14.68
C LEU A 106 6.03 -8.85 13.89
N GLY A 107 5.32 -9.60 13.03
CA GLY A 107 4.18 -9.06 12.29
C GLY A 107 3.05 -8.59 13.22
N ARG A 108 2.79 -9.33 14.31
CA ARG A 108 1.79 -8.95 15.31
C ARG A 108 2.16 -7.67 16.04
N ALA A 109 3.43 -7.53 16.45
CA ALA A 109 3.94 -6.31 17.08
C ALA A 109 3.92 -5.10 16.13
N ALA A 110 4.28 -5.29 14.86
CA ALA A 110 4.20 -4.24 13.84
C ALA A 110 2.76 -3.78 13.58
N LEU A 111 1.80 -4.72 13.61
CA LEU A 111 0.38 -4.40 13.53
C LEU A 111 -0.05 -3.52 14.72
N ASP A 112 0.41 -3.81 15.94
CA ASP A 112 0.05 -3.00 17.11
C ASP A 112 0.59 -1.57 17.01
N VAL A 113 1.81 -1.39 16.46
CA VAL A 113 2.35 -0.06 16.13
C VAL A 113 1.45 0.66 15.12
N ALA A 114 1.05 -0.04 14.05
CA ALA A 114 0.19 0.53 13.00
C ALA A 114 -1.19 0.96 13.54
N LEU A 115 -1.81 0.14 14.39
CA LEU A 115 -3.08 0.46 15.06
C LEU A 115 -2.92 1.64 16.02
N SER A 116 -1.76 1.78 16.65
CA SER A 116 -1.47 2.95 17.49
C SER A 116 -1.33 4.25 16.68
N GLU A 117 -0.86 4.20 15.43
CA GLU A 117 -0.86 5.39 14.55
C GLU A 117 -2.26 5.72 14.04
N GLU A 118 -3.10 4.71 13.83
CA GLU A 118 -4.49 4.92 13.46
C GLU A 118 -5.29 5.58 14.58
N SER A 119 -5.11 5.11 15.83
CA SER A 119 -5.78 5.69 17.01
C SER A 119 -5.33 7.14 17.31
N ARG A 120 -4.11 7.51 16.91
CA ARG A 120 -3.61 8.89 16.92
C ARG A 120 -4.29 9.78 15.86
N GLY A 121 -5.01 9.19 14.91
CA GLY A 121 -5.69 9.91 13.83
C GLY A 121 -4.73 10.51 12.80
N VAL A 122 -3.56 9.89 12.60
CA VAL A 122 -2.50 10.40 11.71
C VAL A 122 -3.02 10.59 10.29
N ARG A 123 -2.79 11.78 9.75
CA ARG A 123 -3.19 12.20 8.41
C ARG A 123 -2.14 13.10 7.79
N GLU A 124 -2.25 13.27 6.48
CA GLU A 124 -1.47 14.23 5.73
C GLU A 124 -1.86 15.66 6.13
N GLU A 125 -0.86 16.53 6.10
CA GLU A 125 -0.95 17.94 6.44
C GLU A 125 -0.21 18.77 5.38
N PRO A 126 -0.92 19.41 4.43
CA PRO A 126 -2.38 19.37 4.22
C PRO A 126 -2.87 18.04 3.61
N PRO A 127 -4.18 17.73 3.65
CA PRO A 127 -4.73 16.54 3.00
C PRO A 127 -4.38 16.45 1.51
N GLY A 128 -3.94 15.27 1.05
CA GLY A 128 -3.57 14.98 -0.34
C GLY A 128 -2.13 15.40 -0.72
N SER A 129 -1.37 15.96 0.22
CA SER A 129 0.00 16.41 -0.01
C SER A 129 1.02 15.27 -0.04
N ASN A 130 0.67 14.08 0.44
CA ASN A 130 1.61 13.02 0.81
C ASN A 130 2.68 13.50 1.78
N ASP A 131 2.34 14.47 2.62
CA ASP A 131 3.26 15.17 3.51
C ASP A 131 2.62 15.45 4.87
N GLY A 132 3.43 15.85 5.84
CA GLY A 132 3.01 16.19 7.20
C GLY A 132 4.04 15.74 8.23
N PRO A 133 4.02 16.31 9.45
CA PRO A 133 5.07 16.04 10.45
C PRO A 133 5.25 14.55 10.74
N ARG A 134 4.13 13.81 10.91
CA ARG A 134 4.15 12.37 11.16
C ARG A 134 4.44 11.56 9.89
N VAL A 135 3.90 11.97 8.74
CA VAL A 135 4.12 11.30 7.44
C VAL A 135 5.61 11.35 7.05
N ARG A 136 6.28 12.49 7.27
CA ARG A 136 7.72 12.63 7.07
C ARG A 136 8.54 11.69 7.94
N MET A 137 8.10 11.39 9.17
CA MET A 137 8.77 10.40 10.01
C MET A 137 8.80 9.03 9.32
N TYR A 138 7.68 8.59 8.74
CA TYR A 138 7.62 7.35 7.98
C TYR A 138 8.51 7.40 6.73
N GLN A 139 8.53 8.53 6.02
CA GLN A 139 9.31 8.71 4.79
C GLN A 139 10.80 9.05 5.04
N ARG A 140 11.25 9.12 6.30
CA ARG A 140 12.60 9.56 6.68
C ARG A 140 12.95 10.98 6.22
N GLY A 141 11.97 11.89 6.24
CA GLY A 141 12.17 13.33 6.09
C GLY A 141 11.85 13.92 4.72
N ASN A 142 11.71 13.09 3.68
CA ASN A 142 11.64 13.60 2.30
C ASN A 142 10.29 14.24 1.91
N GLY A 143 9.16 13.87 2.53
CA GLY A 143 7.83 14.43 2.17
C GLY A 143 7.37 14.04 0.75
N GLY A 144 6.10 14.30 0.41
CA GLY A 144 5.63 14.36 -0.98
C GLY A 144 5.58 13.06 -1.77
N HIS A 145 5.84 11.90 -1.15
CA HIS A 145 5.82 10.59 -1.80
C HIS A 145 4.70 9.70 -1.25
N TYR A 146 4.11 8.84 -2.08
CA TYR A 146 3.19 7.81 -1.58
C TYR A 146 3.85 7.03 -0.44
N TRP A 147 3.17 6.95 0.70
CA TRP A 147 3.81 6.57 1.97
C TRP A 147 3.27 5.28 2.59
N CYS A 148 2.43 4.50 1.88
CA CYS A 148 1.90 3.24 2.39
C CYS A 148 3.01 2.22 2.77
N ALA A 149 4.00 2.02 1.90
CA ALA A 149 5.12 1.11 2.16
C ALA A 149 6.15 1.70 3.13
N HIS A 150 6.33 3.02 3.13
CA HIS A 150 7.13 3.72 4.15
C HIS A 150 6.56 3.50 5.55
N PHE A 151 5.23 3.64 5.68
CA PHE A 151 4.50 3.38 6.93
C PHE A 151 4.65 1.94 7.39
N VAL A 152 4.43 0.96 6.51
CA VAL A 152 4.63 -0.46 6.86
C VAL A 152 6.07 -0.72 7.28
N SER A 153 7.05 -0.27 6.51
CA SER A 153 8.48 -0.45 6.84
C SER A 153 8.86 0.22 8.17
N TRP A 154 8.29 1.40 8.46
CA TRP A 154 8.50 2.07 9.74
C TRP A 154 7.88 1.27 10.90
N CYS A 155 6.62 0.81 10.78
CA CYS A 155 5.97 0.01 11.82
C CYS A 155 6.73 -1.29 12.13
N VAL A 156 7.28 -1.96 11.11
CA VAL A 156 8.11 -3.16 11.34
C VAL A 156 9.41 -2.80 12.06
N ASN A 157 10.07 -1.69 11.69
CA ASN A 157 11.29 -1.21 12.38
C ASN A 157 11.04 -0.80 13.84
N GLU A 158 9.88 -0.22 14.15
CA GLU A 158 9.54 0.13 15.54
C GLU A 158 9.20 -1.10 16.39
N ALA A 159 8.66 -2.15 15.77
CA ALA A 159 8.37 -3.42 16.43
C ALA A 159 9.63 -4.29 16.66
N GLY A 160 10.73 -3.99 15.97
CA GLY A 160 12.00 -4.71 16.03
C GLY A 160 12.83 -4.48 14.77
N ASP A 161 13.90 -5.25 14.57
CA ASP A 161 14.72 -5.10 13.36
C ASP A 161 13.97 -5.59 12.11
N SER A 162 13.64 -4.66 11.19
CA SER A 162 12.98 -5.04 9.94
C SER A 162 13.90 -5.91 9.09
N PRO A 163 13.48 -7.14 8.73
CA PRO A 163 14.34 -8.06 7.98
C PRO A 163 14.50 -7.64 6.51
N PHE A 164 13.69 -6.68 6.03
CA PHE A 164 13.82 -6.05 4.71
C PHE A 164 14.30 -4.60 4.77
N GLY A 165 14.74 -4.14 5.95
CA GLY A 165 15.14 -2.75 6.18
C GLY A 165 13.99 -1.76 5.97
N HIS A 166 14.34 -0.51 5.67
CA HIS A 166 13.36 0.52 5.34
C HIS A 166 13.18 0.65 3.83
N THR A 167 11.93 0.62 3.36
CA THR A 167 11.62 0.80 1.94
C THR A 167 10.28 1.49 1.70
N GLY A 168 10.23 2.37 0.69
CA GLY A 168 8.98 2.92 0.15
C GLY A 168 8.36 2.06 -0.97
N SER A 169 8.90 0.87 -1.23
CA SER A 169 8.50 0.04 -2.38
C SER A 169 7.76 -1.23 -1.95
N VAL A 170 6.48 -1.32 -2.34
CA VAL A 170 5.66 -2.53 -2.18
C VAL A 170 6.31 -3.75 -2.86
N SER A 171 6.93 -3.52 -4.03
CA SER A 171 7.64 -4.57 -4.77
C SER A 171 8.89 -5.05 -4.04
N ALA A 172 9.58 -4.18 -3.28
CA ALA A 172 10.73 -4.59 -2.48
C ALA A 172 10.32 -5.49 -1.31
N ILE A 173 9.25 -5.12 -0.58
CA ILE A 173 8.69 -5.95 0.51
C ILE A 173 8.27 -7.32 -0.03
N ARG A 174 7.51 -7.33 -1.14
CA ARG A 174 7.09 -8.58 -1.80
C ARG A 174 8.28 -9.43 -2.23
N ARG A 175 9.26 -8.83 -2.90
CA ARG A 175 10.45 -9.54 -3.40
C ARG A 175 11.28 -10.12 -2.25
N TRP A 176 11.44 -9.38 -1.16
CA TRP A 176 12.08 -9.91 0.05
C TRP A 176 11.33 -11.15 0.56
N GLY A 177 10.00 -11.06 0.69
CA GLY A 177 9.20 -12.20 1.15
C GLY A 177 9.34 -13.41 0.22
N GLN A 178 9.39 -13.21 -1.09
CA GLN A 178 9.60 -14.27 -2.07
C GLN A 178 10.96 -14.92 -1.95
N ASN A 179 12.02 -14.11 -1.87
CA ASN A 179 13.39 -14.58 -1.81
C ASN A 179 13.71 -15.35 -0.52
N ASN A 180 12.99 -15.07 0.56
CA ASN A 180 13.21 -15.67 1.87
C ASN A 180 12.15 -16.72 2.25
N GLY A 181 11.19 -17.04 1.36
CA GLY A 181 10.16 -18.05 1.63
C GLY A 181 9.02 -17.60 2.56
N HIS A 182 8.89 -16.30 2.80
CA HIS A 182 7.85 -15.66 3.63
C HIS A 182 6.63 -15.18 2.83
N TYR A 183 6.68 -15.21 1.49
CA TYR A 183 5.57 -14.80 0.64
C TYR A 183 4.58 -15.94 0.36
N ILE A 184 3.31 -15.68 0.65
CA ILE A 184 2.19 -16.59 0.38
C ILE A 184 1.27 -15.92 -0.64
N PRO A 185 1.11 -16.46 -1.87
CA PRO A 185 0.22 -15.86 -2.86
C PRO A 185 -1.24 -15.94 -2.43
N ALA A 186 -2.06 -14.98 -2.87
CA ALA A 186 -3.47 -14.86 -2.48
C ALA A 186 -4.30 -16.14 -2.73
N SER A 187 -3.96 -16.90 -3.77
CA SER A 187 -4.61 -18.18 -4.09
C SER A 187 -4.40 -19.27 -3.03
N ARG A 188 -3.39 -19.13 -2.17
CA ARG A 188 -3.04 -20.08 -1.11
C ARG A 188 -3.03 -19.44 0.28
N ALA A 189 -3.27 -18.13 0.36
CA ALA A 189 -3.20 -17.41 1.61
C ALA A 189 -4.44 -17.66 2.46
N HIS A 190 -4.20 -17.92 3.75
CA HIS A 190 -5.15 -17.68 4.83
C HIS A 190 -4.56 -16.54 5.66
N PRO A 191 -4.91 -15.27 5.35
CA PRO A 191 -4.31 -14.11 5.98
C PRO A 191 -4.50 -14.13 7.49
N MET A 192 -3.46 -13.74 8.22
CA MET A 192 -3.44 -13.71 9.68
C MET A 192 -3.12 -12.29 10.19
N PRO A 193 -3.52 -11.93 11.42
CA PRO A 193 -3.12 -10.68 12.04
C PRO A 193 -1.61 -10.45 11.94
N GLY A 194 -1.21 -9.29 11.43
CA GLY A 194 0.21 -8.93 11.26
C GLY A 194 0.82 -9.33 9.92
N ASP A 195 0.13 -10.11 9.08
CA ASP A 195 0.56 -10.31 7.69
C ASP A 195 0.58 -8.98 6.94
N ILE A 196 1.60 -8.77 6.11
CA ILE A 196 1.71 -7.61 5.23
C ILE A 196 1.12 -7.98 3.88
N PHE A 197 -0.02 -7.42 3.49
CA PHE A 197 -0.57 -7.68 2.15
C PHE A 197 0.17 -6.85 1.10
N THR A 198 0.33 -7.40 -0.11
CA THR A 198 0.93 -6.68 -1.24
C THR A 198 -0.04 -6.65 -2.40
N LYS A 199 -0.23 -5.47 -2.99
CA LYS A 199 -1.06 -5.25 -4.17
C LYS A 199 -0.29 -4.43 -5.20
N GLN A 200 0.19 -5.04 -6.27
CA GLN A 200 0.87 -4.38 -7.35
C GLN A 200 -0.13 -3.74 -8.31
N ARG A 201 0.23 -2.56 -8.82
CA ARG A 201 -0.49 -1.90 -9.91
C ARG A 201 0.30 -2.12 -11.19
N MET A 202 -0.37 -2.66 -12.20
CA MET A 202 0.22 -2.92 -13.52
C MET A 202 -0.21 -1.84 -14.52
N ASP A 203 0.65 -1.53 -15.49
CA ASP A 203 0.28 -0.83 -16.71
C ASP A 203 -0.37 -1.78 -17.73
N GLU A 204 -0.79 -1.24 -18.87
CA GLU A 204 -1.43 -2.02 -19.96
C GLU A 204 -0.49 -3.07 -20.58
N GLN A 205 0.82 -2.89 -20.42
CA GLN A 205 1.83 -3.83 -20.91
C GLN A 205 2.25 -4.84 -19.84
N GLY A 206 1.56 -4.88 -18.69
CA GLY A 206 1.80 -5.82 -17.60
C GLY A 206 3.02 -5.50 -16.75
N ARG A 207 3.57 -4.28 -16.82
CA ARG A 207 4.71 -3.85 -15.98
C ARG A 207 4.21 -3.27 -14.66
N VAL A 208 4.93 -3.55 -13.58
CA VAL A 208 4.63 -2.98 -12.26
C VAL A 208 4.97 -1.48 -12.25
N VAL A 209 3.96 -0.64 -12.06
CA VAL A 209 4.08 0.84 -12.02
C VAL A 209 3.74 1.43 -10.65
N GLY A 210 3.49 0.58 -9.66
CA GLY A 210 3.25 0.99 -8.28
C GLY A 210 2.60 -0.13 -7.49
N GLY A 211 2.05 0.22 -6.33
CA GLY A 211 1.29 -0.72 -5.54
C GLY A 211 0.76 -0.10 -4.26
N HIS A 212 0.06 -0.92 -3.48
CA HIS A 212 -0.43 -0.59 -2.17
C HIS A 212 -0.17 -1.74 -1.19
N THR A 213 -0.04 -1.40 0.09
CA THR A 213 0.26 -2.35 1.15
C THR A 213 -0.25 -1.84 2.50
N GLY A 214 -0.29 -2.74 3.47
CA GLY A 214 -0.71 -2.49 4.84
C GLY A 214 -0.71 -3.79 5.62
N PHE A 215 -1.16 -3.73 6.87
CA PHE A 215 -1.26 -4.91 7.73
C PHE A 215 -2.66 -5.49 7.74
N VAL A 216 -2.74 -6.81 7.78
CA VAL A 216 -3.97 -7.55 8.05
C VAL A 216 -4.26 -7.45 9.54
N ILE A 217 -5.48 -7.03 9.90
CA ILE A 217 -6.00 -7.02 11.27
C ILE A 217 -6.73 -8.33 11.55
N SER A 218 -7.59 -8.74 10.61
CA SER A 218 -8.37 -9.97 10.71
C SER A 218 -8.80 -10.43 9.31
N TYR A 219 -9.16 -11.72 9.20
CA TYR A 219 -9.66 -12.32 7.96
C TYR A 219 -10.97 -13.06 8.21
N ASP A 220 -11.98 -12.73 7.42
CA ASP A 220 -13.22 -13.47 7.31
C ASP A 220 -13.11 -14.42 6.11
N GLU A 221 -13.00 -15.72 6.42
CA GLU A 221 -12.85 -16.76 5.41
C GLU A 221 -14.12 -16.96 4.55
N GLY A 222 -15.30 -16.81 5.15
CA GLY A 222 -16.58 -16.95 4.45
C GLY A 222 -16.81 -15.81 3.46
N ALA A 223 -16.55 -14.57 3.87
CA ALA A 223 -16.65 -13.40 3.00
C ALA A 223 -15.44 -13.22 2.07
N ARG A 224 -14.35 -13.94 2.31
CA ARG A 224 -13.03 -13.75 1.67
C ARG A 224 -12.56 -12.28 1.74
N ARG A 225 -12.73 -11.67 2.91
CA ARG A 225 -12.41 -10.27 3.18
C ARG A 225 -11.49 -10.12 4.37
N MET A 226 -10.51 -9.24 4.23
CA MET A 226 -9.64 -8.85 5.32
C MET A 226 -10.08 -7.49 5.84
N ARG A 227 -9.98 -7.29 7.15
CA ARG A 227 -9.90 -5.96 7.76
C ARG A 227 -8.42 -5.58 7.82
N THR A 228 -8.06 -4.36 7.43
CA THR A 228 -6.67 -3.92 7.28
C THR A 228 -6.44 -2.57 7.92
N VAL A 229 -5.20 -2.29 8.35
CA VAL A 229 -4.73 -0.94 8.69
C VAL A 229 -3.66 -0.53 7.68
N GLU A 230 -3.87 0.63 7.06
CA GLU A 230 -3.12 1.06 5.89
C GLU A 230 -2.72 2.53 6.04
N GLY A 231 -1.46 2.84 5.72
CA GLY A 231 -1.02 4.22 5.51
C GLY A 231 -1.44 4.72 4.13
N ASN A 232 -1.52 6.04 3.96
CA ASN A 232 -1.86 6.71 2.70
C ASN A 232 -3.20 6.22 2.10
N SER A 233 -4.16 5.89 2.95
CA SER A 233 -5.48 5.40 2.56
C SER A 233 -6.52 6.47 2.86
N GLY A 234 -6.83 7.31 1.87
CA GLY A 234 -7.61 8.54 2.04
C GLY A 234 -6.83 9.60 2.84
N ASP A 235 -5.56 9.78 2.46
CA ASP A 235 -4.62 10.76 3.00
C ASP A 235 -4.35 10.59 4.51
N ARG A 236 -4.49 9.37 5.02
CA ARG A 236 -4.36 9.06 6.46
C ARG A 236 -3.99 7.61 6.73
N VAL A 237 -3.65 7.33 7.98
CA VAL A 237 -3.66 5.97 8.51
C VAL A 237 -5.11 5.59 8.78
N ARG A 238 -5.57 4.50 8.16
CA ARG A 238 -6.99 4.14 8.18
C ARG A 238 -7.19 2.64 8.33
N ILE A 239 -8.16 2.27 9.15
CA ILE A 239 -8.75 0.94 9.10
C ILE A 239 -9.75 0.85 7.93
N THR A 240 -9.54 -0.13 7.06
CA THR A 240 -10.40 -0.38 5.89
C THR A 240 -10.57 -1.89 5.66
N SER A 241 -11.06 -2.28 4.48
CA SER A 241 -11.22 -3.66 4.10
C SER A 241 -10.76 -3.93 2.67
N GLN A 242 -10.06 -5.04 2.49
CA GLN A 242 -9.60 -5.55 1.20
C GLN A 242 -10.23 -6.92 0.94
N ARG A 243 -10.55 -7.24 -0.33
CA ARG A 243 -10.90 -8.60 -0.73
C ARG A 243 -9.63 -9.40 -0.99
N LEU A 244 -9.63 -10.69 -0.65
CA LEU A 244 -8.48 -11.56 -0.93
C LEU A 244 -8.17 -11.64 -2.45
N SER A 245 -9.18 -11.47 -3.31
CA SER A 245 -9.01 -11.43 -4.76
C SER A 245 -8.38 -10.15 -5.31
N GLN A 246 -8.23 -9.11 -4.49
CA GLN A 246 -7.68 -7.80 -4.91
C GLN A 246 -6.21 -7.61 -4.54
N ILE A 247 -5.59 -8.58 -3.87
CA ILE A 247 -4.18 -8.56 -3.49
C ILE A 247 -3.42 -9.64 -4.28
N ASP A 248 -2.11 -9.49 -4.41
CA ASP A 248 -1.26 -10.53 -5.00
C ASP A 248 -0.96 -11.66 -4.00
N GLY A 249 -0.90 -11.30 -2.71
CA GLY A 249 -0.53 -12.19 -1.62
C GLY A 249 -0.18 -11.43 -0.36
N VAL A 250 0.38 -12.18 0.58
CA VAL A 250 0.84 -11.67 1.88
C VAL A 250 2.28 -12.06 2.13
N VAL A 251 2.99 -11.23 2.89
CA VAL A 251 4.29 -11.54 3.48
C VAL A 251 4.08 -11.76 4.97
N ARG A 252 4.48 -12.92 5.47
CA ARG A 252 4.39 -13.30 6.88
C ARG A 252 5.77 -13.28 7.51
N LEU A 253 5.99 -12.39 8.48
CA LEU A 253 7.30 -12.18 9.11
C LEU A 253 7.75 -13.33 10.01
#